data_AF-A0A0R3H1Q6-F1
#
_entry.id   AF-A0A0R3H1Q6-F1
#
_cell.length_a   1.000
_cell.length_b   1.000
_cell.length_c   1.000
_cell.angle_alpha   90.00
_cell.angle_beta   90.00
_cell.angle_gamma   90.00
#
_symmetry.space_group_name_H-M   'P 1'
#
loop_
_entity.id
_entity.type
_entity.pdbx_description
1 polymer ?
#
loop_
_entity_poly.entity_id
_entity_poly.type
_entity_poly.pdbx_seq_one_letter_code
_entity_poly.pdbx_strand_id
1 'polypeptide(L)'
;MNGANAQDYEFSKGFPTRENCDLENPREMFLWMLVALPGVVGAQLVMPIGYNMAVSEHLYECGAGLVREPVKKWIPPKANGPHWMTSPGQWVPLETPVEEEHPADVAINKLSRLQQAELLERLLKKRETGEL
;
A
#
# COMPACT_ATOMS: atom_id res chain seq x y z
N MET A 1 14.26 28.62 11.31
CA MET A 1 13.69 27.29 11.01
C MET A 1 13.51 26.59 12.35
N ASN A 2 12.28 26.58 12.87
CA ASN A 2 11.99 25.86 14.12
C ASN A 2 12.16 24.36 13.86
N GLY A 3 12.81 23.66 14.79
CA GLY A 3 13.25 22.28 14.61
C GLY A 3 12.09 21.32 14.40
N ALA A 4 11.95 20.83 13.18
CA ALA A 4 11.19 19.63 12.87
C ALA A 4 11.72 18.46 13.73
N ASN A 5 10.90 17.91 14.63
CA ASN A 5 11.26 16.68 15.34
C ASN A 5 11.03 15.48 14.41
N ALA A 6 11.87 14.46 14.47
CA ALA A 6 11.70 13.27 13.61
C ALA A 6 10.33 12.58 13.79
N GLN A 7 9.75 12.70 14.99
CA GLN A 7 8.40 12.19 15.31
C GLN A 7 7.28 12.87 14.51
N ASP A 8 7.51 14.11 14.04
CA ASP A 8 6.55 14.88 13.25
C ASP A 8 6.35 14.30 11.84
N TYR A 9 7.26 13.43 11.40
CA TYR A 9 7.29 12.81 10.08
C TYR A 9 7.21 11.28 10.16
N GLU A 10 6.54 10.77 11.20
CA GLU A 10 6.23 9.35 11.33
C GLU A 10 4.85 9.06 10.73
N PHE A 11 4.79 8.10 9.80
CA PHE A 11 3.54 7.61 9.21
C PHE A 11 3.24 6.21 9.72
N SER A 12 2.25 6.08 10.58
CA SER A 12 1.91 4.83 11.28
C SER A 12 0.87 3.96 10.57
N LYS A 13 0.30 4.44 9.46
CA LYS A 13 -0.84 3.80 8.76
C LYS A 13 -0.42 2.78 7.69
N GLY A 14 0.84 2.33 7.73
CA GLY A 14 1.41 1.37 6.78
C GLY A 14 2.00 2.04 5.54
N PHE A 15 1.84 1.41 4.37
CA PHE A 15 2.28 2.02 3.11
C PHE A 15 1.33 3.16 2.71
N PRO A 16 1.83 4.35 2.31
CA PRO A 16 0.95 5.47 1.97
C PRO A 16 0.11 5.19 0.72
N THR A 17 -1.20 5.30 0.85
CA THR A 17 -2.18 5.28 -0.24
C THR A 17 -3.11 6.49 -0.11
N ARG A 18 -3.89 6.80 -1.15
CA ARG A 18 -4.82 7.94 -1.07
C ARG A 18 -5.84 7.75 0.06
N GLU A 19 -6.26 6.51 0.30
CA GLU A 19 -7.32 6.14 1.23
C GLU A 19 -6.88 6.22 2.70
N ASN A 20 -5.59 6.05 2.99
CA ASN A 20 -5.07 6.13 4.36
C ASN A 20 -4.33 7.44 4.67
N CYS A 21 -4.03 8.28 3.67
CA CYS A 21 -3.51 9.63 3.88
C CYS A 21 -4.62 10.62 4.29
N ASP A 22 -4.31 11.48 5.26
CA ASP A 22 -5.13 12.63 5.59
C ASP A 22 -4.86 13.77 4.59
N LEU A 23 -5.83 14.07 3.73
CA LEU A 23 -5.68 15.08 2.69
C LEU A 23 -5.76 16.52 3.22
N GLU A 24 -6.18 16.72 4.47
CA GLU A 24 -6.19 18.03 5.13
C GLU A 24 -4.86 18.32 5.86
N ASN A 25 -4.05 17.29 6.09
CA ASN A 25 -2.72 17.42 6.68
C ASN A 25 -1.67 17.72 5.58
N PRO A 26 -0.97 18.89 5.61
CA PRO A 26 0.06 19.23 4.64
C PRO A 26 1.15 18.17 4.44
N ARG A 27 1.50 17.43 5.50
CA ARG A 27 2.53 16.37 5.45
C ARG A 27 2.07 15.10 4.76
N GLU A 28 0.77 14.89 4.62
CA GLU A 28 0.18 13.69 4.04
C GLU A 28 -0.53 13.94 2.71
N MET A 29 -0.96 15.18 2.46
CA MET A 29 -1.75 15.59 1.28
C MET A 29 -1.22 15.04 -0.04
N PHE A 30 0.10 15.11 -0.24
CA PHE A 30 0.77 14.62 -1.45
C PHE A 30 1.56 13.33 -1.23
N LEU A 31 1.62 12.80 0.00
CA LEU A 31 2.47 11.67 0.35
C LEU A 31 2.19 10.44 -0.51
N TRP A 32 0.91 10.11 -0.71
CA TRP A 32 0.47 8.99 -1.54
C TRP A 32 0.84 9.14 -3.03
N MET A 33 1.14 10.34 -3.52
CA MET A 33 1.59 10.58 -4.89
C MET A 33 3.10 10.38 -5.07
N LEU A 34 3.86 10.31 -3.97
CA LEU A 34 5.32 10.19 -3.97
C LEU A 34 5.79 8.73 -3.91
N VAL A 35 4.88 7.79 -4.12
CA VAL A 35 5.15 6.35 -4.13
C VAL A 35 5.17 5.81 -5.56
N ALA A 36 5.95 4.75 -5.79
CA ALA A 36 6.05 4.07 -7.08
C ALA A 36 6.23 5.03 -8.28
N LEU A 37 7.13 6.00 -8.11
CA LEU A 37 7.31 7.09 -9.07
C LEU A 37 7.68 6.55 -10.47
N PRO A 38 7.28 7.26 -11.55
CA PRO A 38 7.59 6.85 -12.92
C PRO A 38 9.09 6.59 -13.12
N GLY A 39 9.44 5.42 -13.69
CA GLY A 39 10.81 5.03 -13.97
C GLY A 39 11.54 4.35 -12.80
N VAL A 40 10.93 4.25 -11.62
CA VAL A 40 11.49 3.49 -10.49
C VAL A 40 11.24 2.00 -10.71
N VAL A 41 12.30 1.20 -10.60
CA VAL A 41 12.27 -0.27 -10.71
C VAL A 41 12.85 -0.85 -9.42
N GLY A 42 12.27 -1.92 -8.88
CA GLY A 42 12.84 -2.58 -7.71
C GLY A 42 12.39 -2.03 -6.35
N ALA A 43 11.78 -0.84 -6.28
CA ALA A 43 11.46 -0.20 -5.00
C ALA A 43 10.14 0.58 -5.06
N GLN A 44 9.29 0.38 -4.05
CA GLN A 44 8.03 1.12 -3.91
C GLN A 44 8.25 2.59 -3.49
N LEU A 45 9.41 2.90 -2.90
CA LEU A 45 9.80 4.23 -2.44
C LEU A 45 11.23 4.54 -2.88
N VAL A 46 11.44 5.73 -3.44
CA VAL A 46 12.79 6.27 -3.72
C VAL A 46 13.42 6.83 -2.45
N MET A 47 12.61 7.51 -1.64
CA MET A 47 13.00 8.14 -0.39
C MET A 47 12.16 7.57 0.77
N PRO A 48 12.68 7.56 2.01
CA PRO A 48 11.90 7.13 3.18
C PRO A 48 10.61 7.93 3.34
N ILE A 49 9.59 7.33 3.96
CA ILE A 49 8.26 7.94 4.12
C ILE A 49 8.35 9.31 4.81
N GLY A 50 9.11 9.42 5.91
CA GLY A 50 9.25 10.69 6.62
C GLY A 50 9.88 11.80 5.78
N TYR A 51 10.80 11.47 4.86
CA TYR A 51 11.33 12.44 3.91
C TYR A 51 10.25 12.88 2.91
N ASN A 52 9.48 11.94 2.37
CA ASN A 52 8.37 12.27 1.48
C ASN A 52 7.26 13.08 2.16
N MET A 53 7.06 12.92 3.47
CA MET A 53 6.16 13.79 4.25
C MET A 53 6.67 15.23 4.30
N ALA A 54 7.99 15.44 4.48
CA ALA A 54 8.60 16.75 4.40
C ALA A 54 8.50 17.36 2.99
N VAL A 55 8.62 16.55 1.94
CA VAL A 55 8.38 17.00 0.56
C VAL A 55 6.92 17.42 0.36
N SER A 56 5.95 16.66 0.89
CA SER A 56 4.53 17.01 0.84
C SER A 56 4.26 18.37 1.49
N GLU A 57 4.78 18.57 2.71
CA GLU A 57 4.65 19.84 3.43
C GLU A 57 5.29 21.00 2.66
N HIS A 58 6.49 20.78 2.10
CA HIS A 58 7.15 21.76 1.26
C HIS A 58 6.31 22.16 0.02
N LEU A 59 5.72 21.18 -0.68
CA LEU A 59 4.83 21.47 -1.81
C LEU A 59 3.61 22.31 -1.39
N TYR A 60 2.99 21.96 -0.26
CA TYR A 60 1.87 22.72 0.31
C TYR A 60 2.29 24.16 0.67
N GLU A 61 3.42 24.35 1.36
CA GLU A 61 3.95 25.67 1.71
C GLU A 61 4.32 26.51 0.48
N CYS A 62 4.75 25.86 -0.62
CA CYS A 62 4.94 26.49 -1.92
C CYS A 62 3.63 26.84 -2.65
N GLY A 63 2.47 26.49 -2.08
CA GLY A 63 1.14 26.82 -2.61
C GLY A 63 0.53 25.73 -3.50
N ALA A 64 1.08 24.51 -3.52
CA ALA A 64 0.43 23.39 -4.19
C ALA A 64 -0.85 22.99 -3.46
N GLY A 65 -1.88 22.58 -4.21
CA GLY A 65 -3.14 22.09 -3.66
C GLY A 65 -3.80 21.03 -4.55
N LEU A 66 -4.63 20.19 -3.95
CA LEU A 66 -5.44 19.20 -4.66
C LEU A 66 -6.69 19.87 -5.25
N VAL A 67 -6.57 20.41 -6.47
CA VAL A 67 -7.68 21.10 -7.15
C VAL A 67 -8.46 20.21 -8.13
N ARG A 68 -7.94 19.02 -8.42
CA ARG A 68 -8.50 18.09 -9.40
C ARG A 68 -8.61 16.71 -8.80
N GLU A 69 -9.72 16.04 -9.08
CA GLU A 69 -9.85 14.61 -8.79
C GLU A 69 -8.79 13.79 -9.53
N PRO A 70 -8.20 12.78 -8.86
CA PRO A 70 -7.22 11.92 -9.50
C PRO A 70 -7.86 11.15 -10.66
N VAL A 71 -7.06 10.79 -11.66
CA VAL A 71 -7.49 9.96 -12.80
C VAL A 71 -6.84 8.57 -12.78
N LYS A 72 -5.99 8.32 -11.79
CA LYS A 72 -5.28 7.07 -11.56
C LYS A 72 -5.31 6.70 -10.08
N LYS A 73 -5.22 5.41 -9.80
CA LYS A 73 -4.99 4.82 -8.48
C LYS A 73 -3.73 3.96 -8.50
N TRP A 74 -3.08 3.84 -7.35
CA TRP A 74 -1.99 2.90 -7.17
C TRP A 74 -2.56 1.55 -6.74
N ILE A 75 -2.03 0.47 -7.30
CA ILE A 75 -2.30 -0.89 -6.86
C ILE A 75 -0.99 -1.53 -6.35
N PRO A 76 -1.04 -2.26 -5.21
CA PRO A 76 0.12 -2.97 -4.72
C PRO A 76 0.55 -4.05 -5.71
N PRO A 77 1.84 -4.45 -5.69
CA PRO A 77 2.30 -5.57 -6.49
C PRO A 77 1.54 -6.86 -6.11
N LYS A 78 1.04 -7.58 -7.11
CA LYS A 78 0.38 -8.88 -6.90
C LYS A 78 1.38 -9.89 -6.33
N ALA A 79 0.94 -10.75 -5.40
CA ALA A 79 1.74 -11.86 -4.87
C ALA A 79 2.28 -12.80 -5.96
N ASN A 80 1.56 -12.90 -7.09
CA ASN A 80 1.83 -13.80 -8.20
C ASN A 80 2.61 -13.12 -9.35
N GLY A 81 3.02 -11.86 -9.19
CA GLY A 81 3.78 -11.08 -10.18
C GLY A 81 5.30 -11.24 -10.04
N PRO A 82 6.11 -10.41 -10.74
CA PRO A 82 7.54 -10.30 -10.43
C PRO A 82 7.73 -10.12 -8.91
N HIS A 83 8.75 -10.76 -8.34
CA HIS A 83 8.96 -10.91 -6.89
C HIS A 83 8.48 -9.66 -6.12
N TRP A 84 7.54 -9.82 -5.18
CA TRP A 84 6.85 -8.73 -4.47
C TRP A 84 7.81 -7.67 -3.87
N MET A 85 9.02 -8.11 -3.47
CA MET A 85 10.08 -7.26 -2.93
C MET A 85 10.78 -6.35 -3.97
N THR A 86 10.62 -6.61 -5.26
CA THR A 86 11.25 -5.86 -6.38
C THR A 86 10.23 -5.17 -7.30
N SER A 87 8.94 -5.26 -6.98
CA SER A 87 7.89 -4.62 -7.76
C SER A 87 7.36 -3.39 -7.04
N PRO A 88 7.38 -2.19 -7.66
CA PRO A 88 6.95 -0.95 -7.03
C PRO A 88 5.41 -0.82 -6.89
N GLY A 89 4.64 -1.80 -7.39
CA GLY A 89 3.21 -1.60 -7.66
C GLY A 89 2.98 -0.82 -8.94
N GLN A 90 1.72 -0.53 -9.29
CA GLN A 90 1.37 0.09 -10.56
C GLN A 90 0.36 1.22 -10.40
N TRP A 91 0.59 2.32 -11.12
CA TRP A 91 -0.40 3.37 -11.29
C TRP A 91 -1.28 3.04 -12.49
N VAL A 92 -2.54 2.72 -12.23
CA VAL A 92 -3.54 2.32 -13.24
C VAL A 92 -4.66 3.37 -13.30
N PRO A 93 -5.40 3.48 -14.42
CA PRO A 93 -6.64 4.27 -14.47
C PRO A 93 -7.59 3.95 -13.31
N LEU A 94 -8.34 4.94 -12.83
CA LEU A 94 -9.29 4.73 -11.72
C LEU A 94 -10.29 3.59 -11.98
N GLU A 95 -10.79 3.51 -13.22
CA GLU A 95 -11.77 2.51 -13.64
C GLU A 95 -11.18 1.12 -13.86
N THR A 96 -9.85 0.95 -13.76
CA THR A 96 -9.25 -0.38 -13.91
C THR A 96 -9.79 -1.29 -12.81
N PRO A 97 -10.48 -2.40 -13.16
CA PRO A 97 -10.99 -3.33 -12.17
C PRO A 97 -9.79 -3.93 -11.43
N VAL A 98 -9.81 -3.79 -10.11
CA VAL A 98 -8.85 -4.47 -9.25
C VAL A 98 -9.46 -5.82 -8.97
N GLU A 99 -8.79 -6.87 -9.43
CA GLU A 99 -9.15 -8.24 -9.09
C GLU A 99 -8.93 -8.39 -7.58
N GLU A 100 -10.02 -8.40 -6.81
CA GLU A 100 -9.94 -8.62 -5.37
C GLU A 100 -9.35 -10.01 -5.13
N GLU A 101 -8.35 -10.10 -4.26
CA GLU A 101 -7.84 -11.40 -3.84
C GLU A 101 -8.99 -12.19 -3.21
N HIS A 102 -9.17 -13.44 -3.64
CA HIS A 102 -10.25 -14.26 -3.11
C HIS A 102 -10.07 -14.38 -1.58
N PRO A 103 -11.13 -14.22 -0.76
CA PRO A 103 -11.00 -14.23 0.70
C PRO A 103 -10.28 -15.46 1.27
N ALA A 104 -10.43 -16.61 0.59
CA ALA A 104 -9.69 -17.83 0.93
C ALA A 104 -8.18 -17.67 0.74
N ASP A 105 -7.72 -17.04 -0.33
CA ASP A 105 -6.30 -16.81 -0.60
C ASP A 105 -5.70 -15.86 0.44
N VAL A 106 -6.43 -14.78 0.79
CA VAL A 106 -6.03 -13.86 1.86
C VAL A 106 -5.88 -14.59 3.21
N ALA A 107 -6.81 -15.50 3.53
CA ALA A 107 -6.76 -16.28 4.76
C ALA A 107 -5.58 -17.26 4.75
N ILE A 108 -5.34 -17.95 3.63
CA ILE A 108 -4.26 -18.93 3.47
C ILE A 108 -2.89 -18.24 3.54
N ASN A 109 -2.73 -17.08 2.91
CA ASN A 109 -1.46 -16.33 2.87
C ASN A 109 -1.02 -15.79 4.23
N LYS A 110 -1.93 -15.67 5.20
CA LYS A 110 -1.61 -15.31 6.59
C LYS A 110 -1.04 -16.47 7.42
N LEU A 111 -1.11 -17.70 6.91
CA LEU A 111 -0.66 -18.91 7.59
C LEU A 111 0.75 -19.29 7.15
N SER A 112 1.57 -19.75 8.10
CA SER A 112 2.82 -20.45 7.78
C SER A 112 2.55 -21.75 7.03
N ARG A 113 3.55 -22.29 6.32
CA ARG A 113 3.40 -23.56 5.59
C ARG A 113 2.93 -24.71 6.48
N LEU A 114 3.39 -24.75 7.74
CA LEU A 114 2.95 -25.76 8.70
C LEU A 114 1.47 -25.59 9.06
N GLN A 115 1.03 -24.35 9.29
CA GLN A 115 -0.37 -24.04 9.58
C GLN A 115 -1.29 -24.27 8.37
N GLN A 116 -0.79 -24.07 7.16
CA GLN A 116 -1.53 -24.41 5.93
C GLN A 116 -1.75 -25.92 5.81
N ALA A 117 -0.73 -26.73 6.10
CA ALA A 117 -0.86 -28.20 6.12
C ALA A 117 -1.88 -28.66 7.18
N GLU A 118 -1.81 -28.10 8.39
CA GLU A 118 -2.77 -28.40 9.46
C GLU A 118 -4.20 -27.96 9.10
N LEU A 119 -4.36 -26.78 8.48
CA LEU A 119 -5.66 -26.31 8.01
C LEU A 119 -6.24 -27.29 6.98
N LEU A 120 -5.44 -27.77 6.04
CA LEU A 120 -5.87 -28.75 5.04
C LEU A 120 -6.38 -30.03 5.68
N GLU A 121 -5.64 -30.61 6.64
CA GLU A 121 -6.07 -31.81 7.37
C GLU A 121 -7.41 -31.59 8.08
N ARG A 122 -7.58 -30.44 8.75
CA ARG A 122 -8.83 -30.11 9.45
C ARG A 122 -10.02 -29.92 8.51
N LEU A 123 -9.82 -29.28 7.35
CA LEU A 123 -10.87 -29.09 6.35
C LEU A 123 -11.28 -30.43 5.71
N LEU A 124 -10.32 -31.31 5.41
CA LEU A 124 -10.61 -32.65 4.88
C LEU A 124 -11.44 -33.46 5.88
N LYS A 125 -11.07 -33.45 7.16
CA LYS A 125 -11.82 -34.12 8.22
C LYS A 125 -13.25 -33.58 8.34
N LYS A 126 -13.45 -32.26 8.27
CA LYS A 126 -14.78 -31.64 8.29
C LYS A 126 -15.64 -32.02 7.09
N ARG A 127 -15.03 -32.17 5.91
CA ARG A 127 -15.73 -32.65 4.71
C ARG A 127 -16.19 -34.10 4.88
N GLU A 128 -15.38 -34.95 5.49
CA GLU A 128 -15.74 -36.34 5.79
C GLU A 128 -16.88 -36.44 6.81
N THR A 129 -16.94 -35.52 7.79
CA THR A 129 -18.03 -35.46 8.77
C THR A 129 -19.28 -34.73 8.27
N GLY A 130 -19.27 -34.18 7.06
CA GLY A 130 -20.40 -33.46 6.46
C GLY A 130 -20.63 -32.06 7.04
N GLU A 131 -19.62 -31.48 7.70
CA GLU A 131 -19.65 -30.11 8.25
C GLU A 131 -19.19 -29.04 7.25
N LEU A 132 -18.86 -29.46 6.02
CA LEU A 132 -18.42 -28.63 4.88
C LEU A 132 -19.19 -29.04 3.62
#